data_AF-A0A150SF71-F1
#
_entry.id   AF-A0A150SF71-F1
#
_cell.length_a   1.000
_cell.length_b   1.000
_cell.length_c   1.000
_cell.angle_alpha   90.00
_cell.angle_beta   90.00
_cell.angle_gamma   90.00
#
_symmetry.space_group_name_H-M   'P 1'
#
loop_
_entity.id
_entity.type
_entity.pdbx_description
1 polymer ?
#
loop_
_entity_poly.entity_id
_entity_poly.type
_entity_poly.pdbx_seq_one_letter_code
_entity_poly.pdbx_strand_id
1 'polypeptide(L)'
;MPASAPAAEGPLVGPNGASFEVRPSDPLLGNIDIDAVVAAVPEFYAMKGMFFNALAATLGERFAQVVTTLSSPPRGGLYLPFSDYPMRDFLRVYDAAARLSHPNRSSREAYRRLARQQVAAFRESALGRITMHLATDPGAALMRYTGSLGALVKGPSARARQLGPSEVQIDIGSFRGMLEYPLGNFEALVMGYGAKPTIAVEVRGPDALQFVVTW
;
A
#
# COMPACT_ATOMS: atom_id res chain seq x y z
N MET A 1 3.94 19.47 -18.07
CA MET A 1 4.88 18.42 -17.59
C MET A 1 4.68 18.32 -16.09
N PRO A 2 4.09 17.25 -15.55
CA PRO A 2 4.03 17.05 -14.11
C PRO A 2 5.46 16.92 -13.55
N ALA A 3 5.67 17.42 -12.33
CA ALA A 3 6.96 17.32 -11.67
C ALA A 3 7.25 15.85 -11.27
N SER A 4 8.54 15.49 -11.25
CA SER A 4 9.01 14.25 -10.64
C SER A 4 8.63 14.21 -9.15
N ALA A 5 8.45 13.02 -8.59
CA ALA A 5 8.13 12.83 -7.16
C ALA A 5 9.00 13.73 -6.25
N PRO A 6 8.42 14.47 -5.28
CA PRO A 6 9.17 15.42 -4.48
C PRO A 6 10.12 14.69 -3.51
N ALA A 7 11.31 15.26 -3.32
CA ALA A 7 12.37 14.72 -2.47
C ALA A 7 12.22 15.07 -0.96
N ALA A 8 11.04 15.52 -0.53
CA ALA A 8 10.83 16.08 0.79
C ALA A 8 10.68 15.02 1.91
N GLU A 9 11.17 15.34 3.10
CA GLU A 9 10.93 14.62 4.36
C GLU A 9 9.48 14.81 4.85
N GLY A 10 8.96 13.85 5.62
CA GLY A 10 7.58 13.84 6.12
C GLY A 10 6.63 12.97 5.28
N PRO A 11 5.35 12.84 5.62
CA PRO A 11 4.39 12.18 4.73
C PRO A 11 4.26 12.98 3.42
N LEU A 12 3.89 12.35 2.30
CA LEU A 12 3.46 13.06 1.07
C LEU A 12 2.09 13.71 1.31
N VAL A 13 1.95 14.44 2.42
CA VAL A 13 0.96 15.49 2.57
C VAL A 13 1.61 16.69 1.92
N GLY A 14 1.63 16.70 0.58
CA GLY A 14 1.90 17.94 -0.10
C GLY A 14 0.87 18.99 0.34
N PRO A 15 1.16 20.30 0.22
CA PRO A 15 0.09 21.29 0.31
C PRO A 15 -1.05 20.84 -0.62
N ASN A 16 -2.31 20.98 -0.20
CA ASN A 16 -3.48 20.61 -1.00
C ASN A 16 -3.24 20.90 -2.49
N GLY A 17 -3.34 19.88 -3.35
CA GLY A 17 -3.07 20.01 -4.79
C GLY A 17 -1.66 19.61 -5.25
N ALA A 18 -0.84 18.97 -4.41
CA ALA A 18 0.42 18.39 -4.88
C ALA A 18 0.17 17.27 -5.89
N SER A 19 0.80 17.40 -7.07
CA SER A 19 0.73 16.41 -8.14
C SER A 19 2.13 16.02 -8.59
N PHE A 20 2.38 14.72 -8.77
CA PHE A 20 3.65 14.22 -9.26
C PHE A 20 3.47 12.92 -10.05
N GLU A 21 4.47 12.59 -10.86
CA GLU A 21 4.52 11.34 -11.62
C GLU A 21 5.64 10.43 -11.09
N VAL A 22 5.38 9.13 -11.09
CA VAL A 22 6.33 8.10 -10.65
C VAL A 22 6.39 6.95 -11.66
N ARG A 23 7.60 6.55 -12.05
CA ARG A 23 7.88 5.29 -12.74
C ARG A 23 8.58 4.31 -11.80
N PRO A 24 8.46 2.98 -12.01
CA PRO A 24 9.11 1.94 -11.19
C PRO A 24 10.61 2.15 -10.94
N SER A 25 11.30 2.77 -11.91
CA SER A 25 12.74 3.07 -11.88
C SER A 25 13.10 4.28 -11.02
N ASP A 26 12.14 5.18 -10.78
CA ASP A 26 12.40 6.46 -10.12
C ASP A 26 12.48 6.21 -8.60
N PRO A 27 13.64 6.39 -7.94
CA PRO A 27 13.72 6.16 -6.50
C PRO A 27 12.93 7.23 -5.76
N LEU A 28 12.11 6.83 -4.78
CA LEU A 28 11.49 7.79 -3.88
C LEU A 28 12.51 8.25 -2.83
N LEU A 29 12.59 9.56 -2.57
CA LEU A 29 13.50 10.14 -1.59
C LEU A 29 12.72 10.70 -0.39
N GLY A 30 13.40 10.81 0.75
CA GLY A 30 12.82 11.31 2.00
C GLY A 30 12.41 10.21 2.97
N ASN A 31 12.40 10.58 4.25
CA ASN A 31 11.97 9.70 5.34
C ASN A 31 10.60 10.12 5.85
N ILE A 32 9.81 9.12 6.24
CA ILE A 32 8.49 9.23 6.82
C ILE A 32 8.64 9.00 8.32
N ASP A 33 8.06 9.92 9.10
CA ASP A 33 7.82 9.73 10.52
C ASP A 33 6.64 8.77 10.70
N ILE A 34 6.95 7.50 10.97
CA ILE A 34 5.93 6.46 11.12
C ILE A 34 5.05 6.70 12.36
N ASP A 35 5.60 7.25 13.43
CA ASP A 35 4.85 7.49 14.66
C ASP A 35 3.79 8.58 14.44
N ALA A 36 4.14 9.63 13.69
CA ALA A 36 3.18 10.65 13.27
C ALA A 36 2.07 10.05 12.38
N VAL A 37 2.41 9.16 11.44
CA VAL A 37 1.43 8.48 10.60
C VAL A 37 0.50 7.60 11.43
N VAL A 38 1.04 6.80 12.35
CA VAL A 38 0.28 5.91 13.23
C VAL A 38 -0.65 6.70 14.15
N ALA A 39 -0.19 7.82 14.69
CA ALA A 39 -1.00 8.70 15.55
C ALA A 39 -2.20 9.30 14.80
N ALA A 40 -2.05 9.59 13.50
CA ALA A 40 -3.11 10.16 12.67
C ALA A 40 -4.18 9.14 12.21
N VAL A 41 -3.95 7.84 12.40
CA VAL A 41 -4.88 6.78 11.95
C VAL A 41 -6.01 6.62 12.97
N PRO A 42 -7.29 6.67 12.57
CA PRO A 42 -8.43 6.42 13.46
C PRO A 42 -8.42 5.01 14.03
N GLU A 43 -8.85 4.86 15.30
CA GLU A 43 -8.81 3.57 16.01
C GLU A 43 -9.66 2.48 15.37
N PHE A 44 -10.74 2.86 14.68
CA PHE A 44 -11.63 1.91 14.03
C PHE A 44 -11.10 1.38 12.68
N TYR A 45 -9.96 1.89 12.20
CA TYR A 45 -9.36 1.40 10.96
C TYR A 45 -8.71 0.05 11.21
N ALA A 46 -8.92 -0.87 10.27
CA ALA A 46 -8.43 -2.24 10.41
C ALA A 46 -7.94 -2.82 9.09
N MET A 47 -7.04 -3.79 9.20
CA MET A 47 -6.46 -4.54 8.08
C MET A 47 -6.64 -6.04 8.32
N LYS A 48 -6.86 -6.80 7.25
CA LYS A 48 -6.98 -8.26 7.33
C LYS A 48 -5.67 -8.92 7.76
N GLY A 49 -5.78 -9.91 8.64
CA GLY A 49 -4.66 -10.63 9.25
C GLY A 49 -3.70 -11.29 8.27
N MET A 50 -4.15 -11.65 7.06
CA MET A 50 -3.27 -12.24 6.04
C MET A 50 -2.07 -11.35 5.67
N PHE A 51 -2.26 -10.03 5.68
CA PHE A 51 -1.17 -9.08 5.38
C PHE A 51 -0.15 -8.99 6.52
N PHE A 52 -0.58 -9.21 7.77
CA PHE A 52 0.32 -9.30 8.91
C PHE A 52 1.18 -10.56 8.84
N ASN A 53 0.60 -11.71 8.46
CA ASN A 53 1.36 -12.97 8.34
C ASN A 53 2.49 -12.85 7.31
N ALA A 54 2.24 -12.20 6.17
CA ALA A 54 3.27 -11.96 5.16
C ALA A 54 4.43 -11.13 5.71
N LEU A 55 4.13 -10.06 6.48
CA LEU A 55 5.15 -9.21 7.09
C LEU A 55 5.89 -9.91 8.24
N ALA A 56 5.18 -10.70 9.05
CA ALA A 56 5.78 -11.51 10.10
C ALA A 56 6.76 -12.53 9.53
N ALA A 57 6.43 -13.14 8.39
CA ALA A 57 7.34 -14.02 7.65
C ALA A 57 8.58 -13.26 7.15
N THR A 58 8.43 -12.03 6.64
CA THR A 58 9.57 -11.17 6.27
C THR A 58 10.47 -10.84 7.47
N LEU A 59 9.88 -10.61 8.65
CA LEU A 59 10.60 -10.25 9.88
C LEU A 59 11.31 -11.44 10.54
N GLY A 60 10.80 -12.67 10.36
CA GLY A 60 11.32 -13.86 11.01
C GLY A 60 11.37 -13.70 12.53
N GLU A 61 12.49 -14.09 13.15
CA GLU A 61 12.68 -13.98 14.61
C GLU A 61 12.54 -12.54 15.15
N ARG A 62 12.82 -11.53 14.32
CA ARG A 62 12.68 -10.11 14.73
C ARG A 62 11.23 -9.72 14.99
N PHE A 63 10.26 -10.49 14.50
CA PHE A 63 8.85 -10.26 14.79
C PHE A 63 8.55 -10.32 16.29
N ALA A 64 9.29 -11.13 17.06
CA ALA A 64 9.14 -11.22 18.52
C ALA A 64 9.45 -9.90 19.26
N GLN A 65 10.25 -9.02 18.66
CA GLN A 65 10.52 -7.69 19.22
C GLN A 65 9.43 -6.70 18.86
N VAL A 66 8.89 -6.81 17.63
CA VAL A 66 7.82 -5.91 17.16
C VAL A 66 6.50 -6.20 17.87
N VAL A 67 6.18 -7.48 18.10
CA VAL A 67 4.90 -7.93 18.66
C VAL A 67 4.60 -7.34 20.05
N THR A 68 5.63 -7.02 20.84
CA THR A 68 5.49 -6.43 22.19
C THR A 68 4.99 -4.98 22.14
N THR A 69 5.09 -4.33 20.99
CA THR A 69 4.66 -2.94 20.77
C THR A 69 3.23 -2.84 20.22
N LEU A 70 2.62 -3.98 19.89
CA LEU A 70 1.31 -4.04 19.22
C LEU A 70 0.17 -4.02 20.25
N SER A 71 -0.89 -3.31 19.90
CA SER A 71 -2.10 -3.25 20.73
C SER A 71 -2.93 -4.55 20.68
N SER A 72 -2.88 -5.27 19.55
CA SER A 72 -3.60 -6.52 19.33
C SER A 72 -2.72 -7.55 18.63
N PRO A 73 -1.72 -8.13 19.33
CA PRO A 73 -0.85 -9.17 18.79
C PRO A 73 -1.63 -10.47 18.46
N PRO A 74 -1.07 -11.36 17.62
CA PRO A 74 -1.75 -12.59 17.22
C PRO A 74 -1.87 -13.56 18.40
N ARG A 75 -3.05 -14.19 18.57
CA ARG A 75 -3.24 -15.24 19.56
C ARG A 75 -2.70 -16.56 19.00
N GLY A 76 -1.72 -17.16 19.67
CA GLY A 76 -1.11 -18.42 19.22
C GLY A 76 -0.09 -18.27 18.09
N GLY A 77 0.47 -17.08 17.90
CA GLY A 77 1.63 -16.85 17.00
C GLY A 77 1.29 -16.57 15.54
N LEU A 78 0.04 -16.75 15.10
CA LEU A 78 -0.41 -16.44 13.73
C LEU A 78 -1.68 -15.59 13.73
N TYR A 79 -1.79 -14.69 12.74
CA TYR A 79 -3.01 -13.92 12.52
C TYR A 79 -4.03 -14.74 11.75
N LEU A 80 -5.28 -14.74 12.20
CA LEU A 80 -6.40 -15.28 11.42
C LEU A 80 -6.57 -14.47 10.13
N PRO A 81 -6.52 -15.09 8.93
CA PRO A 81 -6.42 -14.37 7.66
C PRO A 81 -7.49 -13.30 7.40
N PHE A 82 -8.75 -13.58 7.76
CA PHE A 82 -9.91 -12.73 7.48
C PHE A 82 -10.42 -11.94 8.69
N SER A 83 -9.78 -12.08 9.85
CA SER A 83 -10.06 -11.25 11.01
C SER A 83 -9.48 -9.84 10.83
N ASP A 84 -10.14 -8.86 11.43
CA ASP A 84 -9.71 -7.47 11.45
C ASP A 84 -8.73 -7.22 12.60
N TYR A 85 -7.61 -6.57 12.30
CA TYR A 85 -6.62 -6.14 13.27
C TYR A 85 -6.34 -4.64 13.11
N PRO A 86 -5.94 -3.92 14.17
CA PRO A 86 -5.75 -2.47 14.12
C PRO A 86 -4.79 -2.04 13.01
N MET A 87 -5.20 -1.07 12.19
CA MET A 87 -4.34 -0.51 11.14
C MET A 87 -3.05 0.09 11.72
N ARG A 88 -3.12 0.66 12.92
CA ARG A 88 -1.94 1.17 13.64
C ARG A 88 -0.88 0.09 13.86
N ASP A 89 -1.30 -1.12 14.22
CA ASP A 89 -0.39 -2.25 14.40
C ASP A 89 0.16 -2.73 13.04
N PHE A 90 -0.67 -2.75 12.00
CA PHE A 90 -0.21 -3.08 10.65
C PHE A 90 0.93 -2.16 10.21
N LEU A 91 0.77 -0.84 10.41
CA LEU A 91 1.77 0.16 10.02
C LEU A 91 3.10 -0.01 10.77
N ARG A 92 3.08 -0.36 12.06
CA ARG A 92 4.29 -0.67 12.84
C ARG A 92 5.02 -1.90 12.32
N VAL A 93 4.28 -2.98 12.08
CA VAL A 93 4.85 -4.22 11.52
C VAL A 93 5.40 -3.97 10.12
N TYR A 94 4.69 -3.18 9.32
CA TYR A 94 5.09 -2.83 7.97
C TYR A 94 6.35 -1.98 7.91
N ASP A 95 6.48 -0.95 8.76
CA ASP A 95 7.71 -0.16 8.86
C ASP A 95 8.90 -1.02 9.26
N ALA A 96 8.76 -1.84 10.31
CA ALA A 96 9.82 -2.73 10.75
C ALA A 96 10.26 -3.69 9.63
N ALA A 97 9.31 -4.28 8.89
CA ALA A 97 9.60 -5.16 7.78
C ALA A 97 10.32 -4.42 6.64
N ALA A 98 9.87 -3.20 6.30
CA ALA A 98 10.48 -2.43 5.20
C ALA A 98 11.91 -2.00 5.53
N ARG A 99 12.16 -1.57 6.76
CA ARG A 99 13.51 -1.21 7.24
C ARG A 99 14.44 -2.42 7.26
N LEU A 100 13.92 -3.61 7.59
CA LEU A 100 14.70 -4.85 7.51
C LEU A 100 15.02 -5.24 6.06
N SER A 101 14.04 -5.19 5.15
CA SER A 101 14.23 -5.62 3.75
C SER A 101 15.06 -4.64 2.93
N HIS A 102 15.06 -3.35 3.28
CA HIS A 102 15.68 -2.28 2.50
C HIS A 102 16.45 -1.28 3.39
N PRO A 103 17.49 -1.72 4.15
CA PRO A 103 18.13 -0.90 5.18
C PRO A 103 18.87 0.33 4.65
N ASN A 104 19.34 0.30 3.39
CA ASN A 104 20.11 1.38 2.77
C ASN A 104 19.24 2.29 1.86
N ARG A 105 17.92 2.26 2.04
CA ARG A 105 16.98 3.07 1.26
C ARG A 105 16.27 4.07 2.17
N SER A 106 15.80 5.16 1.55
CA SER A 106 14.84 6.06 2.17
C SER A 106 13.61 5.26 2.61
N SER A 107 12.89 5.72 3.64
CA SER A 107 11.70 4.99 4.09
C SER A 107 10.64 4.92 2.99
N ARG A 108 10.48 5.97 2.18
CA ARG A 108 9.52 5.98 1.06
C ARG A 108 9.80 4.86 0.07
N GLU A 109 11.04 4.73 -0.37
CA GLU A 109 11.42 3.72 -1.33
C GLU A 109 11.35 2.32 -0.72
N ALA A 110 11.72 2.17 0.56
CA ALA A 110 11.58 0.91 1.28
C ALA A 110 10.11 0.46 1.36
N TYR A 111 9.19 1.36 1.72
CA TYR A 111 7.76 1.09 1.77
C TYR A 111 7.22 0.70 0.39
N ARG A 112 7.43 1.55 -0.63
CA ARG A 112 6.97 1.24 -1.99
C ARG A 112 7.43 -0.13 -2.49
N ARG A 113 8.68 -0.51 -2.24
CA ARG A 113 9.21 -1.82 -2.62
C ARG A 113 8.58 -2.97 -1.83
N LEU A 114 8.40 -2.82 -0.52
CA LEU A 114 7.72 -3.83 0.28
C LEU A 114 6.25 -3.98 -0.15
N ALA A 115 5.56 -2.87 -0.47
CA ALA A 115 4.18 -2.92 -0.98
C ALA A 115 4.07 -3.78 -2.25
N ARG A 116 5.01 -3.66 -3.19
CA ARG A 116 5.02 -4.51 -4.40
C ARG A 116 5.02 -6.00 -4.06
N GLN A 117 5.68 -6.40 -2.97
CA GLN A 117 5.74 -7.78 -2.51
C GLN A 117 4.43 -8.21 -1.82
N GLN A 118 3.76 -7.30 -1.11
CA GLN A 118 2.50 -7.57 -0.40
C GLN A 118 1.33 -7.95 -1.32
N VAL A 119 1.38 -7.59 -2.60
CA VAL A 119 0.38 -8.05 -3.59
C VAL A 119 0.37 -9.58 -3.73
N ALA A 120 1.50 -10.25 -3.47
CA ALA A 120 1.56 -11.72 -3.47
C ALA A 120 0.66 -12.31 -2.37
N ALA A 121 0.68 -11.76 -1.16
CA ALA A 121 -0.18 -12.21 -0.06
C ALA A 121 -1.67 -12.09 -0.41
N PHE A 122 -2.06 -11.02 -1.13
CA PHE A 122 -3.41 -10.93 -1.67
C PHE A 122 -3.67 -12.03 -2.70
N ARG A 123 -2.80 -12.20 -3.71
CA ARG A 123 -2.95 -13.22 -4.78
C ARG A 123 -3.05 -14.64 -4.24
N GLU A 124 -2.39 -14.94 -3.12
CA GLU A 124 -2.41 -16.26 -2.48
C GLU A 124 -3.67 -16.51 -1.64
N SER A 125 -4.36 -15.45 -1.21
CA SER A 125 -5.61 -15.55 -0.44
C SER A 125 -6.76 -16.13 -1.28
N ALA A 126 -7.77 -16.72 -0.62
CA ALA A 126 -8.94 -17.24 -1.33
C ALA A 126 -9.66 -16.17 -2.16
N LEU A 127 -9.86 -14.98 -1.58
CA LEU A 127 -10.45 -13.83 -2.28
C LEU A 127 -9.58 -13.43 -3.47
N GLY A 128 -8.28 -13.22 -3.25
CA GLY A 128 -7.40 -12.74 -4.31
C GLY A 128 -7.18 -13.75 -5.43
N ARG A 129 -7.16 -15.06 -5.17
CA ARG A 129 -7.13 -16.08 -6.23
C ARG A 129 -8.34 -15.95 -7.16
N ILE A 130 -9.54 -15.84 -6.59
CA ILE A 130 -10.77 -15.66 -7.37
C ILE A 130 -10.74 -14.33 -8.13
N THR A 131 -10.41 -13.24 -7.43
CA THR A 131 -10.36 -11.90 -8.02
C THR A 131 -9.36 -11.83 -9.18
N MET A 132 -8.17 -12.40 -9.01
CA MET A 132 -7.09 -12.31 -10.00
C MET A 132 -7.25 -13.34 -11.13
N HIS A 133 -7.93 -14.45 -10.92
CA HIS A 133 -8.26 -15.39 -12.01
C HIS A 133 -9.12 -14.72 -13.10
N LEU A 134 -9.93 -13.73 -12.72
CA LEU A 134 -10.77 -12.97 -13.64
C LEU A 134 -10.06 -11.75 -14.24
N ALA A 135 -8.81 -11.46 -13.87
CA ALA A 135 -8.05 -10.33 -14.36
C ALA A 135 -7.18 -10.75 -15.55
N THR A 136 -7.63 -10.43 -16.77
CA THR A 136 -6.98 -10.83 -18.03
C THR A 136 -5.85 -9.90 -18.46
N ASP A 137 -5.84 -8.67 -17.95
CA ASP A 137 -4.94 -7.58 -18.35
C ASP A 137 -4.69 -6.63 -17.17
N PRO A 138 -3.74 -5.67 -17.26
CA PRO A 138 -3.43 -4.76 -16.17
C PRO A 138 -4.62 -3.91 -15.71
N GLY A 139 -5.48 -3.46 -16.64
CA GLY A 139 -6.66 -2.66 -16.30
C GLY A 139 -7.66 -3.46 -15.50
N ALA A 140 -7.95 -4.68 -15.96
CA ALA A 140 -8.79 -5.65 -15.27
C ALA A 140 -8.27 -5.97 -13.87
N ALA A 141 -6.95 -6.08 -13.68
CA ALA A 141 -6.30 -6.30 -12.39
C ALA A 141 -6.44 -5.10 -11.44
N LEU A 142 -6.13 -3.89 -11.91
CA LEU A 142 -6.25 -2.66 -11.14
C LEU A 142 -7.69 -2.42 -10.66
N MET A 143 -8.67 -2.56 -11.56
CA MET A 143 -10.07 -2.37 -11.21
C MET A 143 -10.56 -3.39 -10.18
N ARG A 144 -10.22 -4.67 -10.37
CA ARG A 144 -10.66 -5.75 -9.47
C ARG A 144 -10.01 -5.70 -8.11
N TYR A 145 -8.70 -5.44 -8.06
CA TYR A 145 -8.00 -5.23 -6.79
C TYR A 145 -8.57 -4.02 -6.05
N THR A 146 -8.80 -2.90 -6.75
CA THR A 146 -9.39 -1.71 -6.12
C THR A 146 -10.78 -2.00 -5.57
N GLY A 147 -11.61 -2.71 -6.34
CA GLY A 147 -12.96 -3.12 -5.92
C GLY A 147 -12.97 -4.09 -4.72
N SER A 148 -11.89 -4.83 -4.49
CA SER A 148 -11.78 -5.73 -3.34
C SER A 148 -11.29 -5.04 -2.07
N LEU A 149 -10.75 -3.82 -2.14
CA LEU A 149 -10.17 -3.13 -0.97
C LEU A 149 -11.15 -3.00 0.20
N GLY A 150 -12.45 -2.79 -0.05
CA GLY A 150 -13.46 -2.73 1.03
C GLY A 150 -13.62 -4.03 1.83
N ALA A 151 -13.21 -5.18 1.28
CA ALA A 151 -13.15 -6.45 2.00
C ALA A 151 -11.81 -6.69 2.72
N LEU A 152 -10.78 -5.91 2.37
CA LEU A 152 -9.39 -6.07 2.82
C LEU A 152 -8.98 -5.06 3.89
N VAL A 153 -9.60 -3.88 3.86
CA VAL A 153 -9.31 -2.77 4.77
C VAL A 153 -10.61 -2.10 5.20
N LYS A 154 -10.68 -1.78 6.50
CA LYS A 154 -11.74 -0.95 7.08
C LYS A 154 -11.22 0.47 7.27
N GLY A 155 -11.98 1.46 6.81
CA GLY A 155 -11.67 2.88 6.96
C GLY A 155 -11.69 3.62 5.61
N PRO A 156 -10.69 3.39 4.74
CA PRO A 156 -10.66 4.02 3.42
C PRO A 156 -11.74 3.47 2.50
N SER A 157 -12.19 4.30 1.56
CA SER A 157 -12.97 3.88 0.40
C SER A 157 -12.12 4.00 -0.86
N ALA A 158 -12.31 3.11 -1.83
CA ALA A 158 -11.60 3.17 -3.09
C ALA A 158 -12.52 2.86 -4.27
N ARG A 159 -12.29 3.52 -5.41
CA ARG A 159 -13.00 3.28 -6.67
C ARG A 159 -12.01 3.36 -7.82
N ALA A 160 -12.20 2.50 -8.81
CA ALA A 160 -11.42 2.53 -10.04
C ALA A 160 -12.34 2.71 -11.25
N ARG A 161 -11.85 3.40 -12.27
CA ARG A 161 -12.54 3.61 -13.54
C ARG A 161 -11.52 3.54 -14.68
N GLN A 162 -11.84 2.76 -15.71
CA GLN A 162 -11.06 2.76 -16.95
C GLN A 162 -11.24 4.12 -17.67
N LEU A 163 -10.14 4.75 -18.08
CA LEU A 163 -10.16 5.98 -18.88
C LEU A 163 -9.92 5.69 -20.37
N GLY A 164 -9.10 4.69 -20.67
CA GLY A 164 -8.75 4.27 -22.03
C GLY A 164 -8.13 2.88 -22.02
N PRO A 165 -7.66 2.33 -23.17
CA PRO A 165 -7.18 0.95 -23.27
C PRO A 165 -6.01 0.59 -22.32
N SER A 166 -5.14 1.57 -22.02
CA SER A 166 -3.97 1.40 -21.14
C SER A 166 -3.96 2.42 -20.00
N GLU A 167 -5.13 2.79 -19.48
CA GLU A 167 -5.24 3.85 -18.48
C GLU A 167 -6.41 3.61 -17.51
N VAL A 168 -6.11 3.63 -16.20
CA VAL A 168 -7.09 3.51 -15.11
C VAL A 168 -6.90 4.65 -14.12
N GLN A 169 -8.00 5.32 -13.77
CA GLN A 169 -8.07 6.22 -12.63
C GLN A 169 -8.50 5.46 -11.38
N ILE A 170 -7.85 5.74 -10.26
CA ILE A 170 -8.18 5.18 -8.95
C ILE A 170 -8.30 6.34 -7.96
N ASP A 171 -9.45 6.46 -7.32
CA ASP A 171 -9.71 7.43 -6.26
C ASP A 171 -9.77 6.71 -4.92
N ILE A 172 -9.04 7.21 -3.92
CA ILE A 172 -9.05 6.72 -2.54
C ILE A 172 -9.44 7.87 -1.62
N GLY A 173 -10.52 7.69 -0.84
CA GLY A 173 -10.99 8.66 0.16
C GLY A 173 -10.90 8.09 1.57
N SER A 174 -10.87 8.97 2.58
CA SER A 174 -10.64 8.58 3.98
C SER A 174 -9.34 7.77 4.14
N PHE A 175 -8.31 8.11 3.39
CA PHE A 175 -7.01 7.46 3.47
C PHE A 175 -6.20 8.00 4.66
N ARG A 176 -5.77 7.11 5.56
CA ARG A 176 -4.86 7.41 6.67
C ARG A 176 -3.77 6.34 6.68
N GLY A 177 -2.59 6.70 6.17
CA GLY A 177 -1.48 5.77 5.97
C GLY A 177 -0.37 6.37 5.12
N MET A 178 0.45 5.52 4.52
CA MET A 178 1.59 5.92 3.68
C MET A 178 1.21 5.76 2.22
N LEU A 179 1.32 6.84 1.43
CA LEU A 179 0.98 6.86 0.00
C LEU A 179 1.74 5.81 -0.81
N GLU A 180 2.93 5.46 -0.35
CA GLU A 180 3.82 4.48 -0.94
C GLU A 180 3.21 3.06 -0.95
N TYR A 181 2.28 2.78 -0.04
CA TYR A 181 1.58 1.49 0.03
C TYR A 181 0.66 1.25 -1.18
N PRO A 182 -0.38 2.08 -1.44
CA PRO A 182 -1.18 1.91 -2.66
C PRO A 182 -0.34 2.06 -3.94
N LEU A 183 0.64 2.97 -3.96
CA LEU A 183 1.53 3.15 -5.10
C LEU A 183 2.26 1.85 -5.49
N GLY A 184 2.96 1.22 -4.54
CA GLY A 184 3.68 -0.03 -4.83
C GLY A 184 2.76 -1.20 -5.16
N ASN A 185 1.54 -1.24 -4.60
CA ASN A 185 0.54 -2.24 -4.96
C ASN A 185 0.10 -2.09 -6.43
N PHE A 186 -0.21 -0.87 -6.88
CA PHE A 186 -0.60 -0.61 -8.26
C PHE A 186 0.53 -0.93 -9.25
N GLU A 187 1.78 -0.62 -8.89
CA GLU A 187 2.94 -1.01 -9.69
C GLU A 187 3.04 -2.52 -9.88
N ALA A 188 2.93 -3.29 -8.79
CA ALA A 188 3.03 -4.75 -8.84
C ALA A 188 1.87 -5.41 -9.59
N LEU A 189 0.69 -4.80 -9.59
CA LEU A 189 -0.44 -5.28 -10.40
C LEU A 189 -0.12 -5.17 -11.89
N VAL A 190 0.32 -3.99 -12.35
CA VAL A 190 0.66 -3.77 -13.77
C VAL A 190 1.88 -4.60 -14.20
N MET A 191 2.95 -4.57 -13.40
CA MET A 191 4.18 -5.32 -13.69
C MET A 191 3.94 -6.84 -13.72
N GLY A 192 2.93 -7.34 -13.00
CA GLY A 192 2.55 -8.75 -13.02
C GLY A 192 2.13 -9.28 -14.40
N TYR A 193 1.78 -8.39 -15.33
CA TYR A 193 1.42 -8.71 -16.72
C TYR A 193 2.53 -8.31 -17.71
N GLY A 194 3.76 -8.03 -17.23
CA GLY A 194 4.89 -7.66 -18.06
C GLY A 194 4.89 -6.22 -18.58
N ALA A 195 3.92 -5.39 -18.17
CA ALA A 195 3.84 -3.99 -18.55
C ALA A 195 4.62 -3.06 -17.61
N LYS A 196 4.87 -1.81 -18.02
CA LYS A 196 5.68 -0.83 -17.28
C LYS A 196 4.82 0.36 -16.86
N PRO A 197 4.36 0.42 -15.60
CA PRO A 197 3.45 1.48 -15.18
C PRO A 197 4.14 2.85 -15.14
N THR A 198 3.38 3.89 -15.47
CA THR A 198 3.63 5.28 -15.07
C THR A 198 2.43 5.73 -14.24
N ILE A 199 2.67 6.26 -13.05
CA ILE A 199 1.61 6.60 -12.10
C ILE A 199 1.66 8.09 -11.80
N ALA A 200 0.66 8.82 -12.27
CA ALA A 200 0.40 10.18 -11.84
C ALA A 200 -0.40 10.15 -10.54
N VAL A 201 0.03 10.93 -9.56
CA VAL A 201 -0.56 11.00 -8.22
C VAL A 201 -0.99 12.43 -7.95
N GLU A 202 -2.20 12.61 -7.45
CA GLU A 202 -2.75 13.89 -7.02
C GLU A 202 -3.25 13.77 -5.57
N VAL A 203 -2.67 14.58 -4.68
CA VAL A 203 -3.11 14.69 -3.28
C VAL A 203 -4.20 15.76 -3.20
N ARG A 204 -5.45 15.30 -3.21
CA ARG A 204 -6.66 16.15 -3.27
C ARG A 204 -7.07 16.75 -1.94
N GLY A 205 -6.52 16.23 -0.85
CA GLY A 205 -6.78 16.69 0.50
C GLY A 205 -6.02 15.85 1.52
N PRO A 206 -6.26 16.07 2.82
CA PRO A 206 -5.54 15.41 3.90
C PRO A 206 -5.78 13.89 3.97
N ASP A 207 -6.82 13.37 3.32
CA ASP A 207 -7.19 11.95 3.28
C ASP A 207 -7.79 11.52 1.93
N ALA A 208 -7.52 12.28 0.87
CA ALA A 208 -8.03 12.02 -0.47
C ALA A 208 -6.88 11.96 -1.48
N LEU A 209 -6.76 10.84 -2.17
CA LEU A 209 -5.76 10.57 -3.18
C LEU A 209 -6.43 10.20 -4.50
N GLN A 210 -5.90 10.71 -5.60
CA GLN A 210 -6.19 10.19 -6.94
C GLN A 210 -4.90 9.66 -7.56
N PHE A 211 -5.00 8.50 -8.20
CA PHE A 211 -3.96 7.91 -9.03
C PHE A 211 -4.50 7.79 -10.45
N VAL A 212 -3.67 8.11 -11.44
CA VAL A 212 -3.88 7.71 -12.83
C VAL A 212 -2.72 6.81 -13.21
N VAL A 213 -3.04 5.55 -13.49
CA VAL A 213 -2.08 4.49 -13.82
C VAL A 213 -2.15 4.23 -15.31
N THR A 214 -1.04 4.46 -16.01
CA THR A 214 -0.84 4.14 -17.44
C THR A 214 0.23 3.07 -17.62
N TRP A 215 0.20 2.29 -18.70
CA TRP A 215 1.18 1.22 -18.95
C TRP A 215 1.42 0.88 -20.42
#